data_AF-A0A2D8ELI4-F1
#
_entry.id   AF-A0A2D8ELI4-F1
#
_cell.length_a   1.000
_cell.length_b   1.000
_cell.length_c   1.000
_cell.angle_alpha   90.00
_cell.angle_beta   90.00
_cell.angle_gamma   90.00
#
_symmetry.space_group_name_H-M   'P 1'
#
loop_
_entity.id
_entity.type
_entity.pdbx_description
1 polymer ?
#
loop_
_entity_poly.entity_id
_entity_poly.type
_entity_poly.pdbx_seq_one_letter_code
_entity_poly.pdbx_strand_id
1 'polypeptide(L)'
;MPIYCNNYDIHLYQGQSYYLDLDYTDVNDNVVDLNPNTYEARMQVRRSPLVEQKLIALNSEYYPNGVVGGGNTGYFVGSGFGLPEGTTGDLLGVIGTGGISLNYGGVEGTVRIDIDAETTANMPVGRHFYDLDVKDKTTGFVDKIITGTFEVLSEVTR
;
A
#
# COMPACT_ATOMS: atom_id res chain seq x y z
N MET A 1 9.37 -26.24 -0.51
CA MET A 1 8.29 -25.46 -1.17
C MET A 1 8.01 -24.28 -0.27
N PRO A 2 8.61 -23.11 -0.50
CA PRO A 2 8.30 -21.97 0.34
C PRO A 2 6.99 -21.35 -0.15
N ILE A 3 5.97 -21.42 0.69
CA ILE A 3 4.82 -20.52 0.60
C ILE A 3 5.20 -19.35 1.50
N TYR A 4 5.63 -18.23 0.91
CA TYR A 4 5.83 -17.00 1.66
C TYR A 4 4.65 -16.07 1.36
N CYS A 5 3.50 -16.38 1.95
CA CYS A 5 2.50 -15.36 2.22
C CYS A 5 2.54 -15.13 3.72
N ASN A 6 3.41 -14.21 4.14
CA ASN A 6 3.50 -13.85 5.55
C ASN A 6 2.26 -13.01 5.89
N ASN A 7 1.46 -13.52 6.82
CA ASN A 7 0.35 -12.78 7.36
C ASN A 7 0.89 -11.81 8.42
N TYR A 8 0.70 -10.50 8.21
CA TYR A 8 1.10 -9.47 9.15
C TYR A 8 -0.08 -8.56 9.46
N ASP A 9 -0.31 -8.29 10.74
CA ASP A 9 -1.40 -7.44 11.17
C ASP A 9 -0.86 -6.03 11.47
N ILE A 10 -1.42 -5.04 10.78
CA ILE A 10 -1.07 -3.62 10.95
C ILE A 10 -2.08 -2.99 11.90
N HIS A 11 -1.60 -2.40 12.99
CA HIS A 11 -2.40 -1.62 13.93
C HIS A 11 -1.94 -0.16 13.93
N LEU A 12 -2.85 0.78 13.69
CA LEU A 12 -2.56 2.21 13.74
C LEU A 12 -3.71 3.03 14.31
N TYR A 13 -3.40 4.21 14.81
CA TYR A 13 -4.40 5.19 15.25
C TYR A 13 -4.73 6.17 14.12
N GLN A 14 -5.99 6.60 14.03
CA GLN A 14 -6.37 7.71 13.15
C GLN A 14 -5.52 8.96 13.47
N GLY A 15 -5.06 9.66 12.43
CA GLY A 15 -4.25 10.88 12.59
C GLY A 15 -2.77 10.63 12.87
N GLN A 16 -2.32 9.37 12.89
CA GLN A 16 -0.92 9.01 13.04
C GLN A 16 -0.25 8.76 11.67
N SER A 17 0.98 9.23 11.48
CA SER A 17 1.83 8.76 10.38
C SER A 17 2.35 7.34 10.66
N TYR A 18 2.35 6.48 9.64
CA TYR A 18 2.77 5.09 9.75
C TYR A 18 3.91 4.77 8.78
N TYR A 19 4.86 4.00 9.27
CA TYR A 19 6.03 3.51 8.52
C TYR A 19 6.19 2.00 8.73
N LEU A 20 6.42 1.27 7.66
CA LEU A 20 6.78 -0.15 7.70
C LEU A 20 7.89 -0.43 6.69
N ASP A 21 9.04 -0.87 7.20
CA ASP A 21 10.16 -1.31 6.38
C ASP A 21 10.14 -2.85 6.29
N LEU A 22 10.32 -3.39 5.10
CA LEU A 22 10.33 -4.82 4.79
C LEU A 22 11.56 -5.16 3.96
N ASP A 23 12.14 -6.33 4.21
CA ASP A 23 13.20 -6.88 3.37
C ASP A 23 12.59 -7.90 2.39
N TYR A 24 12.87 -7.72 1.11
CA TYR A 24 12.45 -8.59 0.02
C TYR A 24 13.65 -9.35 -0.56
N THR A 25 13.55 -10.66 -0.55
CA THR A 25 14.58 -11.58 -1.04
C THR A 25 13.98 -12.55 -2.06
N ASP A 26 14.83 -13.13 -2.90
CA ASP A 26 14.42 -14.22 -3.79
C ASP A 26 14.15 -15.53 -3.01
N VAL A 27 13.72 -16.57 -3.73
CA VAL A 27 13.47 -17.91 -3.17
C VAL A 27 14.70 -18.58 -2.56
N ASN A 28 15.90 -18.04 -2.81
CA ASN A 28 17.18 -18.52 -2.32
C ASN A 28 17.78 -17.58 -1.26
N ASP A 29 17.00 -16.63 -0.73
CA ASP A 29 17.42 -15.65 0.28
C ASP A 29 18.48 -14.64 -0.21
N ASN A 30 18.59 -14.44 -1.53
CA ASN A 30 19.43 -13.38 -2.08
C ASN A 30 18.65 -12.07 -2.14
N VAL A 31 19.34 -10.99 -1.83
CA VAL A 31 18.83 -9.64 -1.99
C VAL A 31 18.56 -9.37 -3.47
N VAL A 32 17.39 -8.80 -3.77
CA VAL A 32 16.97 -8.43 -5.11
C VAL A 32 16.99 -6.91 -5.24
N ASP A 33 17.69 -6.38 -6.25
CA ASP A 33 17.61 -4.96 -6.59
C ASP A 33 16.21 -4.63 -7.15
N LEU A 34 15.41 -3.90 -6.35
CA LEU A 34 14.07 -3.47 -6.71
C LEU A 34 14.08 -2.14 -7.47
N ASN A 35 14.82 -2.11 -8.58
CA ASN A 35 14.92 -0.91 -9.42
C ASN A 35 13.51 -0.42 -9.84
N PRO A 36 13.13 0.84 -9.56
CA PRO A 36 11.79 1.36 -9.87
C PRO A 36 11.41 1.34 -11.35
N ASN A 37 12.37 1.18 -12.26
CA ASN A 37 12.11 1.05 -13.69
C ASN A 37 11.65 -0.37 -14.07
N THR A 38 12.09 -1.39 -13.34
CA THR A 38 11.77 -2.80 -13.60
C THR A 38 10.72 -3.34 -12.64
N TYR A 39 10.69 -2.86 -11.40
CA TYR A 39 9.75 -3.31 -10.37
C TYR A 39 8.78 -2.20 -9.97
N GLU A 40 7.59 -2.61 -9.56
CA GLU A 40 6.54 -1.75 -9.04
C GLU A 40 5.90 -2.44 -7.84
N ALA A 41 5.83 -1.78 -6.69
CA ALA A 41 5.08 -2.25 -5.54
C ALA A 41 3.72 -1.58 -5.45
N ARG A 42 2.72 -2.35 -5.04
CA ARG A 42 1.33 -1.91 -4.89
C ARG A 42 0.78 -2.46 -3.60
N MET A 43 0.08 -1.62 -2.84
CA MET A 43 -0.70 -2.07 -1.70
C MET A 43 -2.11 -1.50 -1.76
N GLN A 44 -3.09 -2.33 -1.41
CA GLN A 44 -4.48 -1.91 -1.35
C GLN A 44 -5.08 -2.29 0.00
N VAL A 45 -5.83 -1.37 0.59
CA VAL A 45 -6.58 -1.60 1.83
C VAL A 45 -8.07 -1.50 1.52
N ARG A 46 -8.86 -2.45 2.01
CA ARG A 46 -10.31 -2.54 1.76
C ARG A 46 -11.05 -2.96 3.01
N ARG A 47 -12.30 -2.50 3.16
CA ARG A 47 -13.18 -2.91 4.29
C ARG A 47 -13.44 -4.42 4.31
N SER A 48 -13.47 -5.03 3.13
CA SER A 48 -13.70 -6.45 2.95
C SER A 48 -13.02 -6.90 1.65
N PRO A 49 -12.50 -8.13 1.58
CA PRO A 49 -11.92 -8.68 0.35
C PRO A 49 -12.95 -8.81 -0.79
N LEU A 50 -14.25 -8.83 -0.47
CA LEU A 50 -15.33 -8.96 -1.46
C LEU A 50 -15.78 -7.63 -2.07
N VAL A 51 -15.29 -6.51 -1.54
CA VAL A 51 -15.68 -5.16 -1.97
C VAL A 51 -14.59 -4.60 -2.88
N GLU A 52 -14.99 -3.99 -4.00
CA GLU A 52 -14.06 -3.36 -4.95
C GLU A 52 -13.61 -1.96 -4.51
N GLN A 53 -14.37 -1.33 -3.61
CA GLN A 53 -14.05 -0.05 -3.02
C GLN A 53 -12.77 -0.13 -2.19
N LYS A 54 -11.82 0.74 -2.50
CA LYS A 54 -10.56 0.84 -1.80
C LYS A 54 -10.65 1.96 -0.77
N LEU A 55 -10.14 1.67 0.43
CA LEU A 55 -9.90 2.67 1.47
C LEU A 55 -8.55 3.33 1.27
N ILE A 56 -7.53 2.55 0.97
CA ILE A 56 -6.20 3.05 0.63
C ILE A 56 -5.72 2.33 -0.62
N ALA A 57 -5.07 3.08 -1.49
CA ALA A 57 -4.21 2.55 -2.53
C ALA A 57 -2.83 3.20 -2.41
N LEU A 58 -1.79 2.36 -2.43
CA LEU A 58 -0.40 2.74 -2.36
C LEU A 58 0.33 2.23 -3.59
N ASN A 59 1.22 3.05 -4.16
CA ASN A 59 2.00 2.68 -5.32
C ASN A 59 3.41 3.29 -5.26
N SER A 60 4.41 2.52 -5.69
CA SER A 60 5.81 2.97 -5.68
C SER A 60 6.17 3.98 -6.77
N GLU A 61 5.44 4.02 -7.88
CA GLU A 61 5.71 4.96 -9.00
C GLU A 61 5.36 6.40 -8.67
N TYR A 62 4.45 6.59 -7.71
CA TYR A 62 3.92 7.91 -7.36
C TYR A 62 4.43 8.45 -6.02
N TYR A 63 5.34 7.75 -5.35
CA TYR A 63 5.96 8.23 -4.11
C TYR A 63 6.64 9.60 -4.33
N PRO A 64 6.42 10.61 -3.46
CA PRO A 64 5.75 10.58 -2.14
C PRO A 64 4.29 11.05 -2.17
N ASN A 65 3.62 11.06 -3.32
CA ASN A 65 2.17 11.34 -3.40
C ASN A 65 1.37 10.06 -3.67
N GLY A 66 1.99 8.89 -3.47
CA GLY A 66 1.48 7.60 -3.86
C GLY A 66 0.44 7.04 -2.91
N VAL A 67 -0.17 7.85 -2.05
CA VAL A 67 -1.22 7.46 -1.10
C VAL A 67 -2.48 8.22 -1.40
N VAL A 68 -3.59 7.51 -1.43
CA VAL A 68 -4.91 8.12 -1.45
C VAL A 68 -5.77 7.49 -0.37
N GLY A 69 -6.35 8.34 0.47
CA GLY A 69 -7.24 7.97 1.57
C GLY A 69 -8.71 8.14 1.20
N GLY A 70 -9.47 7.06 1.39
CA GLY A 70 -10.89 6.95 1.09
C GLY A 70 -11.60 6.37 2.31
N GLY A 71 -12.76 6.92 2.63
CA GLY A 71 -13.45 6.70 3.89
C GLY A 71 -14.51 7.76 4.12
N ASN A 72 -14.16 8.79 4.90
CA ASN A 72 -15.07 9.90 5.23
C ASN A 72 -15.28 10.89 4.06
N THR A 73 -14.37 10.92 3.09
CA THR A 73 -14.41 11.82 1.92
C THR A 73 -14.95 11.14 0.66
N GLY A 74 -15.38 9.88 0.76
CA GLY A 74 -15.78 9.04 -0.37
C GLY A 74 -14.85 7.83 -0.54
N TYR A 75 -15.28 6.87 -1.35
CA TYR A 75 -14.47 5.72 -1.75
C TYR A 75 -13.92 5.95 -3.15
N PHE A 76 -12.71 5.46 -3.41
CA PHE A 76 -12.16 5.47 -4.77
C PHE A 76 -12.89 4.44 -5.65
N VAL A 77 -13.31 4.90 -6.81
CA VAL A 77 -13.80 4.06 -7.91
C VAL A 77 -13.05 4.53 -9.16
N GLY A 78 -11.97 3.86 -9.55
CA GLY A 78 -11.18 4.27 -10.71
C GLY A 78 -9.69 3.97 -10.62
N SER A 79 -8.97 4.32 -11.69
CA SER A 79 -7.62 3.85 -11.98
C SER A 79 -6.45 4.64 -11.42
N GLY A 80 -6.70 5.74 -10.72
CA GLY A 80 -5.64 6.47 -10.03
C GLY A 80 -4.87 5.57 -9.06
N PHE A 81 -3.54 5.69 -9.08
CA PHE A 81 -2.61 5.02 -8.16
C PHE A 81 -2.55 3.50 -8.29
N GLY A 82 -2.91 2.94 -9.46
CA GLY A 82 -2.62 1.55 -9.82
C GLY A 82 -3.74 0.71 -10.44
N LEU A 83 -4.74 1.28 -11.16
CA LEU A 83 -5.53 0.50 -12.13
C LEU A 83 -5.25 0.99 -13.58
N PRO A 84 -5.73 0.30 -14.63
CA PRO A 84 -5.38 0.56 -16.03
C PRO A 84 -5.60 2.00 -16.49
N GLU A 85 -4.73 2.45 -17.39
CA GLU A 85 -4.79 3.74 -18.09
C GLU A 85 -6.18 4.01 -18.70
N GLY A 86 -6.74 5.21 -18.47
CA GLY A 86 -7.87 5.72 -19.28
C GLY A 86 -9.21 6.04 -18.59
N THR A 87 -9.31 6.15 -17.27
CA THR A 87 -10.55 6.61 -16.61
C THR A 87 -10.35 7.97 -15.97
N THR A 88 -10.44 9.01 -16.80
CA THR A 88 -10.54 10.41 -16.37
C THR A 88 -11.95 10.64 -15.82
N GLY A 89 -12.15 10.41 -14.53
CA GLY A 89 -13.43 10.72 -13.87
C GLY A 89 -13.53 10.03 -12.52
N ASP A 90 -13.71 10.83 -11.48
CA ASP A 90 -14.05 10.43 -10.10
C ASP A 90 -12.92 9.83 -9.24
N LEU A 91 -11.82 10.58 -9.07
CA LEU A 91 -10.97 10.42 -7.89
C LEU A 91 -11.69 10.98 -6.65
N LEU A 92 -12.60 10.20 -6.07
CA LEU A 92 -13.21 10.51 -4.78
C LEU A 92 -12.29 10.04 -3.65
N GLY A 93 -11.50 10.95 -3.11
CA GLY A 93 -10.76 10.80 -1.85
C GLY A 93 -9.56 11.77 -1.74
N VAL A 94 -8.87 11.77 -0.60
CA VAL A 94 -7.82 12.75 -0.28
C VAL A 94 -6.46 12.21 -0.72
N ILE A 95 -5.78 12.93 -1.61
CA ILE A 95 -4.37 12.66 -1.91
C ILE A 95 -3.57 13.11 -0.69
N GLY A 96 -2.99 12.15 0.01
CA GLY A 96 -2.08 12.39 1.12
C GLY A 96 -0.62 12.34 0.68
N THR A 97 0.27 12.52 1.64
CA THR A 97 1.71 12.31 1.46
C THR A 97 2.13 10.90 1.91
N GLY A 98 2.82 10.17 1.05
CA GLY A 98 3.46 8.88 1.33
C GLY A 98 3.48 7.98 0.08
N GLY A 99 3.54 6.68 0.27
CA GLY A 99 3.51 5.70 -0.83
C GLY A 99 4.37 4.49 -0.49
N ILE A 100 4.94 3.88 -1.52
CA ILE A 100 5.92 2.80 -1.34
C ILE A 100 7.26 3.26 -1.90
N SER A 101 8.34 3.10 -1.13
CA SER A 101 9.69 3.35 -1.60
C SER A 101 10.41 2.01 -1.76
N LEU A 102 10.95 1.78 -2.96
CA LEU A 102 11.78 0.61 -3.27
C LEU A 102 13.25 0.96 -3.09
N ASN A 103 14.05 0.00 -2.62
CA ASN A 103 15.44 0.16 -2.22
C ASN A 103 15.62 1.38 -1.30
N TYR A 104 14.77 1.47 -0.28
CA TYR A 104 14.76 2.57 0.67
C TYR A 104 16.14 2.80 1.31
N GLY A 105 16.54 4.07 1.44
CA GLY A 105 17.85 4.44 1.98
C GLY A 105 19.04 3.97 1.13
N GLY A 106 18.82 3.51 -0.11
CA GLY A 106 19.85 2.97 -1.00
C GLY A 106 20.23 1.53 -0.68
N VAL A 107 19.45 0.83 0.14
CA VAL A 107 19.67 -0.58 0.46
C VAL A 107 18.82 -1.43 -0.47
N GLU A 108 19.46 -2.27 -1.29
CA GLU A 108 18.76 -3.17 -2.21
C GLU A 108 17.81 -4.12 -1.47
N GLY A 109 16.67 -4.43 -2.09
CA GLY A 109 15.66 -5.35 -1.55
C GLY A 109 14.79 -4.76 -0.46
N THR A 110 15.04 -3.53 0.01
CA THR A 110 14.18 -2.91 1.03
C THR A 110 12.94 -2.29 0.41
N VAL A 111 11.78 -2.51 1.03
CA VAL A 111 10.49 -1.92 0.68
C VAL A 111 9.98 -1.16 1.88
N ARG A 112 9.81 0.15 1.73
CA ARG A 112 9.23 1.01 2.77
C ARG A 112 7.83 1.45 2.39
N ILE A 113 6.91 1.35 3.33
CA ILE A 113 5.55 1.85 3.22
C ILE A 113 5.40 3.07 4.10
N ASP A 114 4.95 4.18 3.51
CA ASP A 114 4.71 5.44 4.18
C ASP A 114 3.23 5.86 4.02
N ILE A 115 2.56 6.15 5.13
CA ILE A 115 1.20 6.70 5.16
C ILE A 115 1.20 7.90 6.10
N ASP A 116 0.74 9.07 5.64
CA ASP A 116 0.63 10.26 6.47
C ASP A 116 -0.60 10.29 7.38
N ALA A 117 -0.49 11.14 8.41
CA ALA A 117 -1.55 11.46 9.35
C ALA A 117 -2.86 11.92 8.69
N GLU A 118 -2.79 12.68 7.58
CA GLU A 118 -4.00 13.16 6.91
C GLU A 118 -4.77 12.00 6.26
N THR A 119 -4.07 11.07 5.60
CA THR A 119 -4.69 9.85 5.06
C THR A 119 -5.30 9.02 6.18
N THR A 120 -4.55 8.73 7.26
CA THR A 120 -5.05 7.87 8.35
C THR A 120 -6.19 8.50 9.14
N ALA A 121 -6.22 9.83 9.29
CA ALA A 121 -7.33 10.57 9.91
C ALA A 121 -8.66 10.41 9.14
N ASN A 122 -8.59 10.25 7.82
CA ASN A 122 -9.76 10.10 6.96
C ASN A 122 -10.25 8.65 6.82
N MET A 123 -9.50 7.68 7.35
CA MET A 123 -9.89 6.27 7.32
C MET A 123 -11.01 5.97 8.32
N PRO A 124 -11.97 5.09 8.00
CA PRO A 124 -12.96 4.65 8.97
C PRO A 124 -12.32 3.74 10.04
N VAL A 125 -12.70 3.94 11.30
CA VAL A 125 -12.30 3.08 12.42
C VAL A 125 -12.81 1.65 12.18
N GLY A 126 -11.98 0.67 12.53
CA GLY A 126 -12.31 -0.76 12.49
C GLY A 126 -11.26 -1.58 11.78
N ARG A 127 -11.60 -2.87 11.59
CA ARG A 127 -10.73 -3.84 10.93
C ARG A 127 -10.99 -3.88 9.44
N HIS A 128 -9.91 -3.68 8.68
CA HIS A 128 -9.85 -3.77 7.23
C HIS A 128 -8.87 -4.87 6.82
N PHE A 129 -8.72 -5.09 5.52
CA PHE A 129 -7.84 -6.09 4.95
C PHE A 129 -6.92 -5.43 3.94
N TYR A 130 -5.69 -5.91 3.88
CA TYR A 130 -4.73 -5.41 2.90
C TYR A 130 -3.95 -6.53 2.23
N ASP A 131 -3.44 -6.20 1.06
CA ASP A 131 -2.38 -6.93 0.39
C ASP A 131 -1.31 -5.99 -0.16
N LEU A 132 -0.06 -6.46 -0.11
CA LEU A 132 1.09 -5.84 -0.74
C LEU A 132 1.66 -6.82 -1.77
N ASP A 133 1.81 -6.36 -2.99
CA ASP A 133 2.45 -7.08 -4.08
C ASP A 133 3.59 -6.27 -4.70
N VAL A 134 4.59 -7.00 -5.21
CA VAL A 134 5.64 -6.49 -6.08
C VAL A 134 5.47 -7.13 -7.45
N LYS A 135 5.41 -6.28 -8.47
CA LYS A 135 5.30 -6.66 -9.87
C LYS A 135 6.59 -6.37 -10.59
N ASP A 136 7.13 -7.36 -11.29
CA ASP A 136 8.10 -7.16 -12.35
C ASP A 136 7.38 -6.65 -13.61
N LYS A 137 7.68 -5.42 -14.02
CA LYS A 137 7.11 -4.75 -15.18
C LYS A 137 7.62 -5.33 -16.51
N THR A 138 8.78 -5.98 -16.49
CA THR A 138 9.41 -6.57 -17.67
C THR A 138 8.77 -7.92 -18.00
N THR A 139 8.60 -8.78 -16.99
CA THR A 139 8.03 -10.12 -17.17
C THR A 139 6.52 -10.17 -16.91
N GLY A 140 5.97 -9.18 -16.22
CA GLY A 140 4.58 -9.16 -15.75
C GLY A 140 4.33 -10.05 -14.53
N PHE A 141 5.37 -10.66 -13.96
CA PHE A 141 5.25 -11.51 -12.78
C PHE A 141 4.85 -10.67 -11.56
N VAL A 142 3.89 -11.14 -10.78
CA VAL A 142 3.40 -10.48 -9.56
C VAL A 142 3.66 -11.41 -8.39
N ASP A 143 4.46 -10.96 -7.43
CA ASP A 143 4.71 -11.64 -6.17
C ASP A 143 3.97 -10.95 -5.03
N LYS A 144 3.31 -11.74 -4.19
CA LYS A 144 2.52 -11.23 -3.06
C LYS A 144 3.34 -11.39 -1.79
N ILE A 145 3.84 -10.28 -1.27
CA ILE A 145 4.83 -10.26 -0.19
C ILE A 145 4.16 -10.49 1.16
N ILE A 146 3.19 -9.64 1.49
CA ILE A 146 2.45 -9.71 2.74
C ILE A 146 0.97 -9.46 2.48
N THR A 147 0.15 -10.09 3.30
CA THR A 147 -1.27 -9.78 3.41
C THR A 147 -1.64 -9.76 4.88
N GLY A 148 -2.79 -9.20 5.21
CA GLY A 148 -3.32 -9.37 6.55
C GLY A 148 -4.39 -8.36 6.89
N THR A 149 -4.54 -8.12 8.18
CA THR A 149 -5.52 -7.17 8.67
C THR A 149 -4.90 -5.79 8.86
N PHE A 150 -5.69 -4.76 8.57
CA PHE A 150 -5.33 -3.37 8.76
C PHE A 150 -6.33 -2.76 9.73
N GLU A 151 -5.98 -2.70 11.00
CA GLU A 151 -6.85 -2.23 12.07
C GLU A 151 -6.59 -0.75 12.38
N VAL A 152 -7.62 0.06 12.14
CA VAL A 152 -7.63 1.48 12.45
C VAL A 152 -8.35 1.68 13.78
N LEU A 153 -7.60 2.14 14.79
CA LEU A 153 -8.10 2.48 16.10
C LEU A 153 -8.56 3.94 16.11
N SER A 154 -9.65 4.23 16.81
CA SER A 154 -10.11 5.61 17.02
C SER A 154 -9.09 6.39 17.82
N GLU A 155 -8.85 7.64 17.44
CA GLU A 155 -8.10 8.57 18.28
C GLU A 155 -8.91 8.86 19.57
N VAL A 156 -8.28 8.72 20.74
CA VAL A 156 -8.94 8.91 22.05
C VAL A 156 -8.96 10.37 22.48
N THR A 157 -8.06 11.20 21.94
CA THR A 157 -7.90 12.60 22.29
C THR A 157 -8.27 13.49 21.10
N ARG A 158 -9.40 14.18 21.20
CA ARG A 158 -9.67 15.37 20.40
C ARG A 158 -10.13 16.50 21.31
#